data_AF-A0A2G9M6R1-F1
#
_entry.id   AF-A0A2G9M6R1-F1
#
_cell.length_a   1.000
_cell.length_b   1.000
_cell.length_c   1.000
_cell.angle_alpha   90.00
_cell.angle_beta   90.00
_cell.angle_gamma   90.00
#
_symmetry.space_group_name_H-M   'P 1'
#
loop_
_entity.id
_entity.type
_entity.pdbx_description
1 polymer ?
#
loop_
_entity_poly.entity_id
_entity_poly.type
_entity_poly.pdbx_seq_one_letter_code
_entity_poly.pdbx_strand_id
1 'polypeptide(L)'
;MAEQKQNKAPRAPDKRQEQQKGKQDSAIRFSPAVPARVEEVIGRTGTRGEAIQIRCRVLDGRDKDKVMRRNVKGPIQKDDILMLRETEIEARALNKSSGRSGN
;
A
#
# COMPACT_ATOMS: atom_id res chain seq x y z
N MET A 1 -22.12 64.76 31.51
CA MET A 1 -20.94 63.92 31.75
C MET A 1 -21.41 62.68 32.51
N ALA A 2 -21.70 61.60 31.79
CA ALA A 2 -22.08 60.32 32.38
C ALA A 2 -21.51 59.19 31.52
N GLU A 3 -20.56 58.48 32.14
CA GLU A 3 -20.32 57.03 32.09
C GLU A 3 -20.01 56.32 30.76
N GLN A 4 -18.74 55.89 30.68
CA GLN A 4 -18.27 54.78 29.85
C GLN A 4 -18.54 53.44 30.55
N LYS A 5 -18.82 52.39 29.76
CA LYS A 5 -18.29 51.00 29.80
C LYS A 5 -19.34 50.03 29.23
N GLN A 6 -19.18 49.48 28.02
CA GLN A 6 -18.40 48.29 27.65
C GLN A 6 -18.72 47.03 28.47
N ASN A 7 -19.46 46.09 27.86
CA ASN A 7 -19.15 44.65 27.68
C ASN A 7 -20.42 43.77 27.65
N LYS A 8 -20.80 43.31 26.46
CA LYS A 8 -21.77 42.21 26.28
C LYS A 8 -21.08 41.10 25.49
N ALA A 9 -20.51 40.13 26.20
CA ALA A 9 -19.96 38.93 25.60
C ALA A 9 -21.11 38.00 25.14
N PRO A 10 -21.09 37.43 23.92
CA PRO A 10 -21.98 36.33 23.58
C PRO A 10 -21.46 35.01 24.18
N ARG A 11 -22.35 34.28 24.84
CA ARG A 11 -22.13 32.94 25.38
C ARG A 11 -22.09 31.93 24.24
N ALA A 12 -20.97 31.24 24.06
CA ALA A 12 -20.95 29.87 23.52
C ALA A 12 -20.87 28.93 24.74
N PRO A 13 -21.55 27.77 24.79
CA PRO A 13 -21.23 26.67 23.88
C PRO A 13 -22.41 25.72 23.55
N ASP A 14 -22.44 25.13 22.35
CA ASP A 14 -23.04 23.79 22.21
C ASP A 14 -22.37 23.01 21.08
N LYS A 15 -21.25 22.35 21.45
CA LYS A 15 -20.64 21.31 20.64
C LYS A 15 -21.50 20.06 20.78
N ARG A 16 -22.56 19.97 19.97
CA ARG A 16 -23.30 18.72 19.81
C ARG A 16 -22.39 17.66 19.19
N GLN A 17 -22.15 16.66 20.01
CA GLN A 17 -21.31 15.50 19.81
C GLN A 17 -21.96 14.57 18.78
N GLU A 18 -21.17 14.03 17.87
CA GLU A 18 -21.34 12.64 17.44
C GLU A 18 -19.95 12.02 17.27
N GLN A 19 -19.34 11.71 18.41
CA GLN A 19 -18.26 10.73 18.48
C GLN A 19 -18.91 9.35 18.42
N GLN A 20 -19.04 8.79 17.22
CA GLN A 20 -19.28 7.36 17.09
C GLN A 20 -17.95 6.62 17.33
N LYS A 21 -17.61 6.42 18.61
CA LYS A 21 -16.58 5.46 19.04
C LYS A 21 -17.14 4.05 18.82
N GLY A 22 -16.89 3.52 17.62
CA GLY A 22 -17.09 2.12 17.30
C GLY A 22 -16.28 1.22 18.24
N LYS A 23 -16.91 0.12 18.62
CA LYS A 23 -16.52 -0.86 19.64
C LYS A 23 -15.11 -1.42 19.41
N GLN A 24 -14.50 -1.86 20.50
CA GLN A 24 -13.23 -2.58 20.50
C GLN A 24 -13.40 -3.95 19.84
N ASP A 25 -13.21 -4.01 18.53
CA ASP A 25 -12.98 -5.26 17.81
C ASP A 25 -11.48 -5.58 17.89
N SER A 26 -11.17 -6.83 18.23
CA SER A 26 -9.83 -7.43 18.32
C SER A 26 -8.75 -6.68 17.54
N ALA A 27 -7.69 -6.22 18.19
CA ALA A 27 -6.68 -5.32 17.64
C ALA A 27 -5.90 -5.92 16.43
N ILE A 28 -6.53 -5.95 15.25
CA ILE A 28 -5.91 -6.28 13.98
C ILE A 28 -5.05 -5.06 13.60
N ARG A 29 -3.72 -5.23 13.66
CA ARG A 29 -2.77 -4.20 13.24
C ARG A 29 -2.77 -4.14 11.71
N PHE A 30 -3.40 -3.12 11.15
CA PHE A 30 -3.32 -2.83 9.73
C PHE A 30 -2.03 -2.07 9.44
N SER A 31 -1.09 -2.72 8.76
CA SER A 31 0.09 -2.03 8.20
C SER A 31 -0.34 -1.17 7.01
N PRO A 32 0.28 0.02 6.81
CA PRO A 32 0.04 0.80 5.61
C PRO A 32 0.44 -0.04 4.39
N ALA A 33 -0.44 -0.11 3.40
CA ALA A 33 -0.21 -0.84 2.15
C ALA A 33 -0.37 0.13 0.98
N VAL A 34 0.51 -0.02 0.00
CA VAL A 34 0.61 0.85 -1.16
C VAL A 34 0.03 0.14 -2.38
N PRO A 35 -0.92 0.75 -3.12
CA PRO A 35 -1.44 0.19 -4.35
C PRO A 35 -0.40 0.23 -5.48
N ALA A 36 -0.25 -0.88 -6.20
CA ALA A 36 0.61 -0.99 -7.37
C ALA A 36 -0.12 -1.72 -8.50
N ARG A 37 0.01 -1.22 -9.74
CA ARG A 37 -0.56 -1.83 -10.94
C ARG A 37 0.44 -2.76 -11.62
N VAL A 38 0.00 -3.92 -12.08
CA VAL A 38 0.83 -4.84 -12.88
C VAL A 38 1.00 -4.30 -14.30
N GLU A 39 2.23 -4.04 -14.71
CA GLU A 39 2.54 -3.67 -16.10
C GLU A 39 2.80 -4.90 -16.97
N GLU A 40 3.56 -5.87 -16.45
CA GLU A 40 3.97 -7.05 -17.21
C GLU A 40 4.16 -8.27 -16.31
N VAL A 41 3.80 -9.45 -16.84
CA VAL A 41 4.10 -10.75 -16.24
C VAL A 41 5.38 -11.30 -16.87
N ILE A 42 6.44 -11.47 -16.07
CA ILE A 42 7.74 -11.95 -16.57
C ILE A 42 7.70 -13.46 -16.82
N GLY A 43 7.14 -14.22 -15.87
CA GLY A 43 7.06 -15.67 -15.97
C GLY A 43 7.00 -16.37 -14.62
N ARG A 44 7.02 -17.71 -14.62
CA ARG A 44 7.04 -18.52 -13.39
C ARG A 44 8.45 -18.59 -12.80
N THR A 45 8.54 -18.41 -11.48
CA THR A 45 9.77 -18.38 -10.68
C THR A 45 9.67 -19.39 -9.53
N GLY A 46 10.84 -19.92 -9.11
CA GLY A 46 10.98 -20.90 -8.03
C GLY A 46 11.19 -22.31 -8.57
N THR A 47 11.87 -23.16 -7.80
CA THR A 47 12.20 -24.54 -8.19
C THR A 47 10.98 -25.39 -8.54
N ARG A 48 9.83 -25.08 -7.94
CA ARG A 48 8.53 -25.74 -8.19
C ARG A 48 7.55 -24.93 -9.06
N GLY A 49 7.94 -23.74 -9.53
CA GLY A 49 7.07 -22.88 -10.33
C GLY A 49 5.82 -22.36 -9.61
N GLU A 50 5.85 -22.30 -8.28
CA GLU A 50 4.72 -21.89 -7.42
C GLU A 50 4.45 -20.38 -7.44
N ALA A 51 5.43 -19.58 -7.86
CA ALA A 51 5.32 -18.14 -7.91
C ALA A 51 5.44 -17.64 -9.34
N ILE A 52 4.80 -16.51 -9.62
CA ILE A 52 4.94 -15.76 -10.86
C ILE A 52 5.68 -14.47 -10.52
N GLN A 53 6.78 -14.22 -11.22
CA GLN A 53 7.47 -12.95 -11.15
C GLN A 53 6.78 -11.95 -12.09
N ILE A 54 6.45 -10.79 -11.55
CA ILE A 54 5.77 -9.71 -12.25
C ILE A 54 6.56 -8.41 -12.12
N ARG A 55 6.33 -7.49 -13.04
CA ARG A 55 6.67 -6.07 -12.91
C ARG A 55 5.40 -5.30 -12.59
N CYS A 56 5.41 -4.57 -11.48
CA CYS A 56 4.34 -3.67 -11.10
C CYS A 56 4.87 -2.26 -10.89
N ARG A 57 4.03 -1.28 -11.22
CA ARG A 57 4.26 0.14 -11.04
C ARG A 57 3.45 0.63 -9.85
N VAL A 58 4.10 1.32 -8.93
CA VAL A 58 3.45 1.89 -7.75
C VAL A 58 2.59 3.10 -8.13
N LEU A 59 1.34 3.13 -7.67
CA LEU A 59 0.38 4.20 -7.97
C LEU A 59 0.40 5.33 -6.94
N ASP A 60 0.72 5.02 -5.68
CA ASP A 60 0.64 5.96 -4.56
C ASP A 60 1.83 5.81 -3.59
N GLY A 61 2.01 6.76 -2.67
CA GLY A 61 3.06 6.71 -1.65
C GLY A 61 4.40 7.34 -2.07
N ARG A 62 5.46 7.01 -1.31
CA ARG A 62 6.80 7.63 -1.43
C ARG A 62 7.50 7.31 -2.75
N ASP A 63 7.25 6.13 -3.30
CA ASP A 63 7.87 5.60 -4.52
C ASP A 63 6.93 5.67 -5.74
N LYS A 64 6.18 6.76 -5.89
CA LYS A 64 5.23 6.90 -7.00
C LYS A 64 5.92 6.69 -8.36
N ASP A 65 5.27 5.94 -9.25
CA ASP A 65 5.73 5.60 -10.60
C ASP A 65 7.00 4.74 -10.68
N LYS A 66 7.50 4.23 -9.55
CA LYS A 66 8.58 3.25 -9.54
C LYS A 66 8.09 1.89 -10.03
N VAL A 67 8.80 1.32 -10.99
CA VAL A 67 8.60 -0.05 -11.45
C VAL A 67 9.43 -0.98 -10.58
N MET A 68 8.79 -2.01 -10.02
CA MET A 68 9.44 -2.99 -9.15
C MET A 68 9.00 -4.42 -9.49
N ARG A 69 9.86 -5.37 -9.14
CA ARG A 69 9.57 -6.80 -9.34
C ARG A 69 9.01 -7.44 -8.08
N ARG A 70 7.91 -8.18 -8.24
CA ARG A 70 7.27 -8.91 -7.15
C ARG A 70 6.99 -10.35 -7.54
N ASN A 71 7.00 -11.22 -6.54
CA ASN A 71 6.57 -12.60 -6.68
C ASN A 71 5.14 -12.68 -6.17
N VAL A 72 4.23 -13.14 -7.03
CA VAL A 72 2.83 -13.37 -6.68
C VAL A 72 2.54 -14.86 -6.77
N LYS A 73 1.70 -15.36 -5.87
CA LYS A 73 1.18 -16.72 -5.94
C LYS A 73 -0.18 -16.70 -6.62
N GLY A 74 -0.39 -17.60 -7.58
CA GLY A 74 -1.65 -17.73 -8.31
C GLY A 74 -1.64 -17.04 -9.68
N PRO A 75 -2.76 -17.14 -10.43
CA PRO A 75 -2.92 -16.50 -11.73
C PRO A 75 -2.99 -14.98 -11.57
N ILE A 76 -2.38 -14.26 -12.49
CA ILE A 76 -2.35 -12.79 -12.50
C ILE A 76 -2.30 -12.28 -13.94
N GLN A 77 -2.93 -11.13 -14.19
CA GLN A 77 -3.03 -10.51 -15.51
C GLN A 77 -2.41 -9.11 -15.50
N LYS A 78 -2.24 -8.54 -16.70
CA LYS A 78 -1.86 -7.13 -16.85
C LYS A 78 -2.98 -6.24 -16.29
N ASP A 79 -2.60 -5.08 -15.78
CA ASP A 79 -3.49 -4.08 -15.17
C ASP A 79 -4.14 -4.45 -13.82
N ASP A 80 -3.84 -5.63 -13.27
CA ASP A 80 -4.24 -5.99 -11.90
C ASP A 80 -3.62 -5.05 -10.84
N ILE A 81 -4.32 -4.84 -9.72
CA ILE A 81 -3.85 -4.00 -8.62
C ILE A 81 -3.46 -4.87 -7.43
N LEU A 82 -2.25 -4.66 -6.93
CA LEU A 82 -1.67 -5.35 -5.78
C LEU A 82 -1.43 -4.36 -4.65
N MET A 83 -1.76 -4.78 -3.42
CA MET A 83 -1.47 -4.02 -2.21
C MET A 83 -0.11 -4.46 -1.66
N LEU A 84 0.91 -3.63 -1.82
CA LEU A 84 2.26 -3.89 -1.36
C LEU A 84 2.44 -3.35 0.06
N ARG A 85 2.83 -4.21 1.00
CA ARG A 85 3.19 -3.76 2.36
C ARG A 85 4.54 -3.05 2.40
N GLU A 86 5.43 -3.41 1.48
CA GLU A 86 6.80 -2.91 1.41
C GLU A 86 7.16 -2.61 -0.06
N THR A 87 7.56 -1.38 -0.35
CA THR A 87 8.00 -0.91 -1.68
C THR A 87 9.52 -1.03 -1.88
N GLU A 88 10.28 -1.34 -0.83
CA GLU A 88 11.74 -1.24 -0.82
C GLU A 88 12.45 -2.53 -1.30
N ILE A 89 11.89 -3.72 -1.05
CA ILE A 89 12.61 -4.98 -1.25
C ILE A 89 12.30 -5.62 -2.61
N GLU A 90 13.15 -5.52 -3.63
CA GLU A 90 12.89 -6.18 -4.91
C GLU A 90 13.17 -7.69 -4.92
N ALA A 91 12.39 -8.45 -5.70
CA ALA A 91 12.72 -9.85 -5.98
C ALA A 91 13.99 -9.96 -6.85
N ARG A 92 14.87 -10.89 -6.51
CA ARG A 92 16.07 -11.22 -7.30
C ARG A 92 15.70 -11.58 -8.73
N ALA A 93 16.53 -11.13 -9.67
CA ALA A 93 16.38 -11.48 -11.09
C ALA A 93 16.50 -13.00 -11.29
N LEU A 94 15.72 -13.53 -12.22
CA LEU A 94 15.90 -14.88 -12.75
C LEU A 94 17.21 -14.93 -13.55
N ASN A 95 18.32 -15.34 -12.92
CA ASN A 95 19.54 -15.65 -13.65
C ASN A 95 19.36 -16.99 -14.37
N LYS A 96 19.34 -16.96 -15.71
CA LYS A 96 19.17 -18.14 -16.58
C LYS A 96 20.42 -19.04 -16.71
N SER A 97 21.50 -18.83 -15.95
CA SER A 97 22.83 -19.30 -16.36
C SER A 97 23.57 -20.31 -15.46
N SER A 98 22.99 -20.85 -14.38
CA SER A 98 23.70 -21.86 -13.57
C SER A 98 23.01 -23.22 -13.61
N GLY A 99 23.38 -24.10 -14.54
CA GLY A 99 23.05 -25.52 -14.39
C GLY A 99 22.99 -26.45 -15.61
N ARG A 100 23.54 -26.11 -16.79
CA ARG A 100 23.63 -27.11 -17.87
C ARG A 100 24.80 -26.86 -18.84
N SER A 101 26.01 -27.12 -18.37
CA SER A 101 27.09 -27.58 -19.24
C SER A 101 27.55 -28.92 -18.66
N GLY A 102 27.22 -29.99 -19.36
CA GLY A 102 27.30 -31.36 -18.88
C GLY A 102 26.68 -32.28 -19.91
N ASN A 103 27.21 -32.24 -21.13
CA ASN A 103 27.51 -33.40 -21.95
C ASN A 103 28.48 -32.98 -23.05
#